data_AF-S4XG70-F1
#
_entry.id   AF-S4XG70-F1
#
_cell.length_a   1.000
_cell.length_b   1.000
_cell.length_c   1.000
_cell.angle_alpha   90.00
_cell.angle_beta   90.00
_cell.angle_gamma   90.00
#
_symmetry.space_group_name_H-M   'P 1'
#
loop_
_entity.id
_entity.type
_entity.pdbx_description
1 polymer ?
#
loop_
_entity_poly.entity_id
_entity_poly.type
_entity_poly.pdbx_seq_one_letter_code
_entity_poly.pdbx_strand_id
1 'polypeptide(L)'
;MTSPLPTELRGIVADYIDATTTAAASTRDAALLLDDDAHLITAQLTGEWDDEDREHRRHAHQTIVTLLDTASPEDLAAVSAELAAAAELLLSR
;
A
#
# COMPACT_ATOMS: atom_id res chain seq x y z
N MET A 1 17.77 1.73 -4.86
CA MET A 1 17.73 1.02 -3.56
C MET A 1 16.72 1.77 -2.71
N THR A 2 15.57 1.18 -2.42
CA THR A 2 14.61 1.73 -1.46
C THR A 2 15.21 1.68 -0.07
N SER A 3 15.17 2.80 0.65
CA SER A 3 15.56 2.83 2.05
C SER A 3 14.61 1.93 2.87
N PRO A 4 15.10 1.25 3.92
CA PRO A 4 14.23 0.43 4.76
C PRO A 4 13.16 1.30 5.44
N LEU A 5 11.96 0.74 5.68
CA LEU A 5 10.90 1.49 6.37
C LEU A 5 11.42 2.06 7.69
N PRO A 6 11.13 3.35 7.97
CA PRO A 6 11.30 3.92 9.29
C PRO A 6 10.61 3.05 10.33
N THR A 7 11.23 2.93 11.51
CA THR A 7 10.71 2.09 12.61
C THR A 7 9.27 2.47 13.00
N GLU A 8 8.93 3.76 12.92
CA GLU A 8 7.60 4.29 13.25
C GLU A 8 6.53 3.81 12.26
N LEU A 9 6.86 3.71 10.97
CA LEU A 9 5.94 3.25 9.94
C LEU A 9 5.86 1.73 9.85
N ARG A 10 6.93 1.02 10.26
CA ARG A 10 6.98 -0.44 10.20
C ARG A 10 5.82 -1.11 10.93
N GLY A 11 5.47 -0.61 12.13
CA GLY A 11 4.33 -1.12 12.90
C GLY A 11 3.00 -0.87 12.19
N ILE A 12 2.80 0.37 11.74
CA ILE A 12 1.55 0.79 11.06
C ILE A 12 1.31 -0.02 9.78
N VAL A 13 2.36 -0.25 8.98
CA VAL A 13 2.27 -0.97 7.72
C VAL A 13 2.09 -2.47 7.94
N ALA A 14 2.77 -3.05 8.93
CA ALA A 14 2.56 -4.45 9.30
C ALA A 14 1.13 -4.71 9.80
N ASP A 15 0.63 -3.84 10.70
CA ASP A 15 -0.74 -3.93 11.22
C ASP A 15 -1.77 -3.75 10.09
N TYR A 16 -1.49 -2.86 9.13
CA TYR A 16 -2.33 -2.66 7.96
C TYR A 16 -2.39 -3.92 7.08
N ILE A 17 -1.24 -4.51 6.73
CA ILE A 17 -1.18 -5.73 5.91
C ILE A 17 -1.93 -6.88 6.59
N ASP A 18 -1.76 -7.06 7.90
CA ASP A 18 -2.44 -8.10 8.67
C ASP A 18 -3.97 -7.88 8.69
N ALA A 19 -4.41 -6.65 8.94
CA ALA A 19 -5.82 -6.28 8.92
C ALA A 19 -6.45 -6.51 7.54
N THR A 20 -5.79 -6.09 6.47
CA THR A 20 -6.24 -6.29 5.09
C THR A 20 -6.34 -7.79 4.75
N THR A 21 -5.33 -8.57 5.12
CA THR A 21 -5.31 -10.01 4.88
C THR A 21 -6.43 -10.72 5.65
N THR A 22 -6.71 -10.29 6.88
CA THR A 22 -7.74 -10.89 7.75
C THR A 22 -9.16 -10.52 7.30
N ALA A 23 -9.37 -9.29 6.81
CA ALA A 23 -10.68 -8.79 6.42
C ALA A 23 -11.12 -9.27 5.03
N ALA A 24 -10.17 -9.59 4.15
CA ALA A 24 -10.47 -10.00 2.78
C ALA A 24 -11.20 -11.35 2.71
N ALA A 25 -12.07 -11.50 1.71
CA ALA A 25 -12.81 -12.75 1.48
C ALA A 25 -11.89 -13.91 1.04
N SER A 26 -10.74 -13.59 0.45
CA SER A 26 -9.72 -14.56 0.06
C SER A 26 -8.32 -13.95 0.06
N THR A 27 -7.30 -14.82 0.09
CA THR A 27 -5.88 -14.42 -0.07
C THR A 27 -5.64 -13.64 -1.35
N ARG A 28 -6.33 -14.00 -2.45
CA ARG A 28 -6.21 -13.31 -3.73
C ARG A 28 -6.77 -11.90 -3.67
N ASP A 29 -7.92 -11.72 -3.02
CA ASP A 29 -8.54 -10.40 -2.87
C ASP A 29 -7.68 -9.48 -1.99
N ALA A 30 -7.10 -10.02 -0.90
CA ALA A 30 -6.13 -9.28 -0.10
C ALA A 30 -4.91 -8.85 -0.93
N ALA A 31 -4.37 -9.76 -1.75
CA ALA A 31 -3.21 -9.46 -2.55
C ALA A 31 -3.47 -8.37 -3.60
N LEU A 32 -4.61 -8.45 -4.30
CA LEU A 32 -5.00 -7.43 -5.28
C LEU A 32 -5.17 -6.06 -4.61
N LEU A 33 -5.82 -6.01 -3.46
CA LEU A 33 -5.99 -4.75 -2.73
C LEU A 33 -4.65 -4.14 -2.30
N LEU A 34 -3.71 -4.95 -1.79
CA LEU A 34 -2.38 -4.48 -1.40
C LEU A 34 -1.56 -4.01 -2.62
N ASP A 35 -1.72 -4.66 -3.77
CA ASP A 35 -1.08 -4.26 -5.03
C ASP A 35 -1.65 -2.93 -5.55
N ASP A 36 -2.98 -2.78 -5.52
CA ASP A 36 -3.68 -1.53 -5.88
C ASP A 36 -3.25 -0.38 -4.97
N ASP A 37 -3.08 -0.61 -3.67
CA ASP A 37 -2.56 0.40 -2.73
C ASP A 37 -1.09 0.75 -3.00
N ALA A 38 -0.26 -0.23 -3.37
CA ALA A 38 1.13 0.00 -3.75
C ALA A 38 1.22 0.83 -5.04
N HIS A 39 0.31 0.56 -5.99
CA HIS A 39 0.16 1.31 -7.24
C HIS A 39 -0.27 2.75 -6.96
N LEU A 40 -1.26 2.95 -6.08
CA LEU A 40 -1.74 4.26 -5.68
C LEU A 40 -0.62 5.14 -5.06
N ILE A 41 0.26 4.54 -4.25
CA ILE A 41 1.42 5.26 -3.72
C ILE A 41 2.41 5.61 -4.84
N THR A 42 2.59 4.73 -5.83
CA THR A 42 3.44 5.02 -6.99
C THR A 42 2.88 6.20 -7.79
N ALA A 43 1.57 6.23 -8.07
CA ALA A 43 0.88 7.34 -8.71
C ALA A 43 1.05 8.67 -7.95
N GLN A 44 0.98 8.64 -6.61
CA GLN A 44 1.24 9.79 -5.76
C GLN A 44 2.68 10.30 -5.89
N LEU A 45 3.66 9.41 -6.02
CA LEU A 45 5.08 9.76 -6.13
C LEU A 45 5.45 10.32 -7.51
N THR A 46 4.87 9.76 -8.58
CA THR A 46 5.12 10.22 -9.95
C THR A 46 4.28 11.44 -10.32
N GLY A 47 3.15 11.64 -9.62
CA GLY A 47 2.13 12.62 -10.00
C GLY A 47 1.28 12.18 -11.19
N GLU A 48 1.45 10.94 -11.66
CA GLU A 48 0.69 10.36 -12.76
C GLU A 48 -0.51 9.61 -12.18
N TRP A 49 -1.68 10.22 -12.29
CA TRP A 49 -2.94 9.66 -11.81
C TRP A 49 -3.85 9.36 -13.00
N ASP A 50 -4.32 8.12 -13.10
CA ASP A 50 -5.40 7.77 -14.00
C ASP A 50 -6.78 7.80 -13.29
N ASP A 51 -7.82 7.41 -14.01
CA ASP A 51 -9.18 7.40 -13.47
C ASP A 51 -9.41 6.24 -12.49
N GLU A 52 -8.66 5.14 -12.63
CA GLU A 52 -8.70 3.99 -11.73
C GLU A 52 -8.04 4.34 -10.40
N ASP A 53 -6.90 5.02 -10.40
CA ASP A 53 -6.23 5.55 -9.21
C ASP A 53 -7.14 6.48 -8.40
N ARG A 54 -7.85 7.38 -9.10
CA ARG A 54 -8.78 8.32 -8.47
C ARG A 54 -9.96 7.60 -7.84
N GLU A 55 -10.49 6.58 -8.49
CA GLU A 55 -11.56 5.76 -7.93
C GLU A 55 -11.06 4.94 -6.75
N HIS A 56 -9.93 4.27 -6.89
CA HIS A 56 -9.31 3.49 -5.82
C HIS A 56 -9.04 4.35 -4.59
N ARG A 57 -8.48 5.56 -4.76
CA ARG A 57 -8.27 6.50 -3.65
C ARG A 57 -9.55 6.83 -2.88
N ARG A 58 -10.71 6.91 -3.54
CA ARG A 58 -12.00 7.19 -2.87
C ARG A 58 -12.43 6.05 -1.95
N HIS A 59 -11.97 4.84 -2.23
CA HIS A 59 -12.31 3.62 -1.51
C HIS A 59 -11.17 3.05 -0.67
N ALA A 60 -9.95 3.57 -0.85
CA ALA A 60 -8.75 3.16 -0.13
C ALA A 60 -8.92 3.31 1.39
N HIS A 61 -8.24 2.43 2.13
CA HIS A 61 -8.28 2.46 3.58
C HIS A 61 -7.74 3.80 4.10
N GLN A 62 -8.34 4.32 5.18
CA GLN A 62 -7.95 5.63 5.74
C GLN A 62 -6.45 5.70 6.10
N THR A 63 -5.83 4.58 6.48
CA THR A 63 -4.38 4.48 6.69
C THR A 63 -3.60 4.86 5.44
N ILE A 64 -3.95 4.29 4.27
CA ILE A 64 -3.30 4.58 2.99
C ILE A 64 -3.51 6.04 2.62
N VAL A 65 -4.75 6.55 2.68
CA VAL A 65 -5.04 7.96 2.39
C VAL A 65 -4.21 8.90 3.29
N THR A 66 -4.12 8.60 4.58
CA THR A 66 -3.34 9.40 5.54
C THR A 66 -1.85 9.36 5.21
N LEU A 67 -1.30 8.20 4.83
CA LEU A 67 0.09 8.09 4.39
C LEU A 67 0.35 8.94 3.15
N LEU A 68 -0.51 8.85 2.13
CA LEU A 68 -0.38 9.64 0.89
C LEU A 68 -0.33 11.15 1.15
N ASP A 69 -1.09 11.62 2.15
CA ASP A 69 -1.21 13.05 2.46
C ASP A 69 -0.14 13.59 3.41
N THR A 70 0.53 12.72 4.18
CA THR A 70 1.39 13.16 5.30
C THR A 70 2.81 12.61 5.29
N ALA A 71 3.05 11.45 4.66
CA ALA A 71 4.36 10.82 4.64
C ALA A 71 5.30 11.51 3.64
N SER A 72 6.60 11.44 3.89
CA SER A 72 7.59 11.94 2.94
C SER A 72 7.64 11.04 1.70
N PRO A 73 8.11 11.53 0.53
CA PRO A 73 8.25 10.70 -0.67
C PRO A 73 9.16 9.48 -0.46
N GLU A 74 10.20 9.60 0.37
CA GLU A 74 11.10 8.48 0.69
C GLU A 74 10.38 7.39 1.48
N ASP A 75 9.56 7.80 2.44
CA ASP A 75 8.75 6.89 3.25
C ASP A 75 7.68 6.20 2.42
N LEU A 76 6.98 6.95 1.56
CA LEU A 76 5.99 6.41 0.63
C LEU A 76 6.60 5.37 -0.31
N ALA A 77 7.78 5.64 -0.87
CA ALA A 77 8.48 4.68 -1.72
C ALA A 77 8.81 3.38 -0.97
N ALA A 78 9.19 3.50 0.31
CA ALA A 78 9.45 2.34 1.16
C ALA A 78 8.15 1.56 1.46
N VAL A 79 7.06 2.24 1.81
CA VAL A 79 5.74 1.63 2.04
C VAL A 79 5.24 0.90 0.80
N SER A 80 5.28 1.54 -0.38
CA SER A 80 4.87 0.94 -1.64
C SER A 80 5.60 -0.39 -1.90
N ALA A 81 6.91 -0.42 -1.65
CA ALA A 81 7.69 -1.65 -1.81
C ALA A 81 7.26 -2.77 -0.86
N GLU A 82 6.92 -2.47 0.40
CA GLU A 82 6.43 -3.48 1.35
C GLU A 82 5.04 -4.00 0.98
N LEU A 83 4.13 -3.13 0.55
CA LEU A 83 2.79 -3.53 0.14
C LEU A 83 2.85 -4.45 -1.10
N ALA A 84 3.66 -4.09 -2.09
CA ALA A 84 3.90 -4.91 -3.27
C ALA A 84 4.54 -6.27 -2.92
N ALA A 85 5.54 -6.28 -2.03
CA ALA A 85 6.16 -7.52 -1.57
C ALA A 85 5.17 -8.42 -0.80
N ALA A 86 4.30 -7.84 0.01
CA ALA A 86 3.25 -8.57 0.70
C ALA A 86 2.23 -9.16 -0.28
N ALA A 87 1.80 -8.39 -1.29
CA ALA A 87 0.90 -8.86 -2.34
C ALA A 87 1.49 -10.06 -3.09
N GLU A 88 2.76 -9.98 -3.53
CA GLU A 88 3.46 -11.07 -4.20
C GLU A 88 3.55 -12.33 -3.31
N LEU A 89 3.81 -12.15 -2.02
CA LEU A 89 3.88 -13.24 -1.06
C LEU A 89 2.52 -13.92 -0.83
N LEU A 90 1.42 -13.16 -0.88
CA LEU A 90 0.07 -13.72 -0.82
C LEU A 90 -0.31 -14.46 -2.11
N LEU A 91 0.09 -13.96 -3.29
CA LEU A 91 -0.20 -14.61 -4.58
C LEU A 91 0.60 -15.90 -4.82
N SER A 92 1.73 -16.06 -4.14
CA SER A 92 2.59 -17.25 -4.22
C SER A 92 2.21 -18.38 -3.25
N ARG A 93 1.19 -18.16 -2.41
CA ARG A 93 0.63 -19.15 -1.48
C ARG A 93 -0.57 -19.88 -2.07
#